data_AF-A0A672KII1-F1
#
_entry.id   AF-A0A672KII1-F1
#
_cell.length_a   1.000
_cell.length_b   1.000
_cell.length_c   1.000
_cell.angle_alpha   90.00
_cell.angle_beta   90.00
_cell.angle_gamma   90.00
#
_symmetry.space_group_name_H-M   'P 1'
#
loop_
_entity.id
_entity.type
_entity.pdbx_description
1 polymer ?
#
loop_
_entity_poly.entity_id
_entity_poly.type
_entity_poly.pdbx_seq_one_letter_code
_entity_poly.pdbx_strand_id
1 'polypeptide(L)'
;MNHCKGTIDKVTQVRSSRFWRSPEQILSTEDGLSLHVHSLVMAAVSSVIQQKLQERDGGEKEISLILGPEVNGSGLAAAVELAYTGAISNLNKENMTQIQTAAVSLGAQRVMELVKVEEDGGNKQEKRTKISAEEQMKVNLQSMQDLWAKRVGCDVELVAEGAVFFGKAPNTAKHD
;
A
#
# COMPACT_ATOMS: atom_id res chain seq x y z
N MET A 1 -10.44 -12.00 14.98
CA MET A 1 -8.96 -11.90 14.90
C MET A 1 -8.30 -12.90 13.95
N ASN A 2 -8.95 -13.98 13.51
CA ASN A 2 -8.31 -14.99 12.63
C ASN A 2 -8.38 -14.68 11.12
N HIS A 3 -9.18 -13.70 10.69
CA HIS A 3 -9.37 -13.40 9.27
C HIS A 3 -8.24 -12.55 8.67
N CYS A 4 -7.69 -11.58 9.43
CA CYS A 4 -6.56 -10.76 9.00
C CYS A 4 -5.26 -11.57 8.78
N LYS A 5 -5.09 -12.68 9.52
CA LYS A 5 -3.89 -13.53 9.43
C LYS A 5 -3.83 -14.29 8.11
N GLY A 6 -4.98 -14.78 7.61
CA GLY A 6 -5.06 -15.49 6.32
C GLY A 6 -4.85 -14.59 5.09
N THR A 7 -5.16 -13.29 5.19
CA THR A 7 -4.88 -12.32 4.13
C THR A 7 -3.39 -11.97 4.09
N ILE A 8 -2.72 -11.85 5.25
CA ILE A 8 -1.26 -11.64 5.38
C ILE A 8 -0.45 -12.83 4.81
N ASP A 9 -0.96 -14.06 4.96
CA ASP A 9 -0.29 -15.26 4.42
C ASP A 9 -0.34 -15.32 2.88
N LYS A 10 -1.41 -14.81 2.25
CA LYS A 10 -1.47 -14.67 0.77
C LYS A 10 -0.54 -13.58 0.24
N VAL A 11 -0.39 -12.47 0.99
CA VAL A 11 0.60 -11.42 0.73
C VAL A 11 2.02 -11.96 0.75
N THR A 12 2.26 -12.99 1.56
CA THR A 12 3.58 -13.62 1.68
C THR A 12 3.95 -14.45 0.44
N GLN A 13 3.00 -14.89 -0.39
CA GLN A 13 3.29 -15.67 -1.59
C GLN A 13 3.83 -14.84 -2.77
N VAL A 14 3.58 -13.52 -2.79
CA VAL A 14 4.19 -12.57 -3.75
C VAL A 14 5.70 -12.35 -3.44
N ARG A 15 6.17 -12.74 -2.24
CA ARG A 15 7.59 -12.64 -1.82
C ARG A 15 8.57 -13.48 -2.64
N SER A 16 8.10 -14.36 -3.54
CA SER A 16 8.99 -15.32 -4.23
C SER A 16 9.66 -14.80 -5.50
N SER A 17 9.39 -13.56 -5.94
CA SER A 17 10.20 -12.92 -6.99
C SER A 17 11.19 -11.94 -6.36
N ARG A 18 12.49 -12.17 -6.54
CA ARG A 18 13.59 -11.32 -6.02
C ARG A 18 13.65 -9.93 -6.66
N PHE A 19 12.57 -9.47 -7.28
CA PHE A 19 12.55 -8.35 -8.21
C PHE A 19 12.01 -7.05 -7.58
N TRP A 20 11.25 -7.10 -6.48
CA TRP A 20 10.66 -5.91 -5.85
C TRP A 20 11.22 -5.67 -4.43
N ARG A 21 12.44 -5.13 -4.30
CA ARG A 21 12.97 -4.66 -3.00
C ARG A 21 12.48 -3.25 -2.70
N SER A 22 11.22 -3.12 -2.27
CA SER A 22 10.68 -1.84 -1.79
C SER A 22 11.06 -1.61 -0.33
N PRO A 23 11.32 -0.36 0.12
CA PRO A 23 11.54 -0.06 1.53
C PRO A 23 10.34 -0.52 2.37
N GLU A 24 10.62 -1.18 3.48
CA GLU A 24 9.64 -1.36 4.55
C GLU A 24 9.32 0.02 5.13
N GLN A 25 8.03 0.24 5.34
CA GLN A 25 7.44 1.44 5.93
C GLN A 25 6.58 0.99 7.09
N ILE A 26 6.63 1.77 8.17
CA ILE A 26 5.75 1.58 9.32
C ILE A 26 4.64 2.61 9.23
N LEU A 27 3.40 2.14 9.13
CA LEU A 27 2.21 2.95 9.31
C LEU A 27 1.65 2.71 10.70
N SER A 28 1.54 3.77 11.49
CA SER A 28 1.03 3.68 12.85
C SER A 28 -0.14 4.63 13.06
N THR A 29 -1.08 4.23 13.90
CA THR A 29 -2.18 5.07 14.42
C THR A 29 -1.93 5.37 15.90
N GLU A 30 -2.52 6.44 16.42
CA GLU A 30 -2.36 6.82 17.83
C GLU A 30 -2.96 5.79 18.81
N ASP A 31 -3.95 5.01 18.36
CA ASP A 31 -4.54 3.91 19.13
C ASP A 31 -3.58 2.71 19.34
N GLY A 32 -2.36 2.78 18.78
CA GLY A 32 -1.28 1.82 18.99
C GLY A 32 -1.19 0.73 17.93
N LEU A 33 -2.04 0.73 16.89
CA LEU A 33 -1.82 -0.17 15.75
C LEU A 33 -0.60 0.28 14.96
N SER A 34 0.28 -0.67 14.63
CA SER A 34 1.43 -0.45 13.78
C SER A 34 1.54 -1.57 12.75
N LEU A 35 1.61 -1.20 11.46
CA LEU A 35 1.66 -2.11 10.33
C LEU A 35 2.93 -1.89 9.50
N HIS A 36 3.67 -2.97 9.28
CA HIS A 36 4.78 -2.99 8.33
C HIS A 36 4.25 -3.22 6.91
N VAL A 37 4.58 -2.32 6.00
CA VAL A 37 4.09 -2.32 4.62
C VAL A 37 5.22 -1.97 3.64
N HIS A 38 5.07 -2.37 2.39
CA HIS A 38 5.99 -1.95 1.33
C HIS A 38 5.57 -0.56 0.86
N SER A 39 6.46 0.40 1.02
CA SER A 39 6.20 1.80 0.66
C SER A 39 5.74 1.97 -0.79
N LEU A 40 6.29 1.22 -1.75
CA LEU A 40 5.86 1.27 -3.17
C LEU A 40 4.42 0.74 -3.36
N VAL A 41 4.06 -0.33 -2.65
CA VAL A 41 2.70 -0.90 -2.70
C VAL A 41 1.70 0.10 -2.12
N MET A 42 2.06 0.74 -1.01
CA MET A 42 1.21 1.79 -0.42
C MET A 42 1.15 3.04 -1.30
N ALA A 43 2.26 3.47 -1.90
CA ALA A 43 2.28 4.62 -2.82
C ALA A 43 1.38 4.42 -4.04
N ALA A 44 1.15 3.18 -4.48
CA ALA A 44 0.22 2.90 -5.55
C ALA A 44 -1.23 3.27 -5.22
N VAL A 45 -1.60 3.28 -3.93
CA VAL A 45 -2.94 3.64 -3.45
C VAL A 45 -2.97 4.96 -2.67
N SER A 46 -1.83 5.56 -2.32
CA SER A 46 -1.72 6.74 -1.45
C SER A 46 -0.83 7.81 -2.07
N SER A 47 -1.41 8.97 -2.37
CA SER A 47 -0.68 10.14 -2.84
C SER A 47 0.26 10.70 -1.77
N VAL A 48 -0.11 10.61 -0.49
CA VAL A 48 0.72 11.05 0.64
C VAL A 48 2.02 10.24 0.71
N ILE A 49 1.93 8.91 0.60
CA ILE A 49 3.13 8.06 0.59
C ILE A 49 3.95 8.28 -0.67
N GLN A 50 3.31 8.46 -1.83
CA GLN A 50 4.00 8.78 -3.07
C GLN A 50 4.82 10.08 -2.95
N GLN A 51 4.23 11.15 -2.41
CA GLN A 51 4.92 12.42 -2.19
C GLN A 51 6.10 12.25 -1.23
N LYS A 52 5.90 11.54 -0.11
CA LYS A 52 6.98 11.22 0.84
C LYS A 52 8.14 10.44 0.21
N LEU A 53 7.86 9.56 -0.75
CA LEU A 53 8.91 8.84 -1.49
C LEU A 53 9.63 9.71 -2.51
N GLN A 54 8.98 10.73 -3.05
CA GLN A 54 9.55 11.65 -4.03
C GLN A 54 10.42 12.73 -3.38
N GLU A 55 10.01 13.24 -2.22
CA GLU A 55 10.73 14.24 -1.43
C GLU A 55 11.96 13.68 -0.72
N ARG A 56 12.18 12.37 -0.83
CA ARG A 56 13.18 11.66 -0.05
C ARG A 56 14.58 11.91 -0.59
N ASP A 57 15.44 12.38 0.30
CA ASP A 57 16.88 12.37 0.05
C ASP A 57 17.42 10.96 0.34
N GLY A 58 18.39 10.49 -0.44
CA GLY A 58 18.80 9.07 -0.52
C GLY A 58 19.36 8.42 0.77
N GLY A 59 19.34 9.10 1.92
CA GLY A 59 19.99 8.69 3.17
C GLY A 59 19.12 7.94 4.19
N GLU A 60 17.80 8.12 4.21
CA GLU A 60 16.97 7.51 5.26
C GLU A 60 16.77 6.00 4.99
N LYS A 61 16.66 5.14 6.01
CA LYS A 61 16.46 3.68 5.79
C LYS A 61 14.99 3.27 5.75
N GLU A 62 14.18 3.90 6.57
CA GLU A 62 12.80 3.53 6.86
C GLU A 62 11.91 4.77 6.76
N ILE A 63 10.64 4.59 6.37
CA ILE A 63 9.65 5.66 6.42
C ILE A 63 8.66 5.26 7.49
N SER A 64 8.65 5.99 8.61
CA SER A 64 7.56 5.90 9.58
C SER A 64 6.56 7.02 9.31
N LEU A 65 5.28 6.67 9.30
CA LEU A 65 4.19 7.64 9.25
C LEU A 65 3.23 7.31 10.39
N ILE A 66 3.14 8.25 11.33
CA ILE A 66 2.10 8.26 12.34
C ILE A 66 0.93 9.05 11.75
N LEU A 67 -0.22 8.39 11.64
CA LEU A 67 -1.47 8.99 11.16
C LEU A 67 -2.15 9.72 12.31
N GLY A 68 -2.95 10.74 11.97
CA GLY A 68 -3.61 11.58 12.96
C GLY A 68 -4.59 10.82 13.86
N PRO A 69 -4.99 11.41 15.00
CA PRO A 69 -5.90 10.80 15.98
C PRO A 69 -7.24 10.35 15.39
N GLU A 70 -7.64 10.95 14.27
CA GLU A 70 -8.87 10.62 13.56
C GLU A 70 -8.82 9.26 12.84
N VAL A 71 -7.61 8.76 12.54
CA VAL A 71 -7.43 7.50 11.82
C VAL A 71 -7.37 6.36 12.82
N ASN A 72 -8.36 5.48 12.74
CA ASN A 72 -8.38 4.26 13.55
C ASN A 72 -7.67 3.10 12.83
N GLY A 73 -7.32 2.08 13.61
CA GLY A 73 -6.65 0.89 13.06
C GLY A 73 -7.46 0.15 11.99
N SER A 74 -8.79 0.16 12.06
CA SER A 74 -9.64 -0.54 11.08
C SER A 74 -9.64 0.13 9.70
N GLY A 75 -9.67 1.46 9.65
CA GLY A 75 -9.60 2.22 8.41
C GLY A 75 -8.22 2.10 7.77
N LEU A 76 -7.16 2.16 8.58
CA LEU A 76 -5.80 1.89 8.12
C LEU A 76 -5.68 0.47 7.53
N ALA A 77 -6.19 -0.54 8.24
CA ALA A 77 -6.15 -1.92 7.76
C ALA A 77 -6.89 -2.12 6.43
N ALA A 78 -8.02 -1.44 6.22
CA ALA A 78 -8.76 -1.48 4.96
C ALA A 78 -7.98 -0.89 3.79
N ALA A 79 -7.30 0.25 4.00
CA ALA A 79 -6.46 0.85 2.96
C ALA A 79 -5.27 -0.05 2.59
N VAL A 80 -4.66 -0.70 3.59
CA VAL A 80 -3.60 -1.70 3.38
C VAL A 80 -4.15 -2.93 2.64
N GLU A 81 -5.31 -3.45 3.03
CA GLU A 81 -5.95 -4.59 2.37
C GLU A 81 -6.18 -4.30 0.88
N LEU A 82 -6.69 -3.11 0.54
CA LEU A 82 -6.89 -2.69 -0.84
C LEU A 82 -5.57 -2.68 -1.62
N ALA A 83 -4.51 -2.14 -1.03
CA ALA A 83 -3.20 -2.03 -1.68
C ALA A 83 -2.65 -3.41 -2.09
N TYR A 84 -2.83 -4.41 -1.23
CA TYR A 84 -2.26 -5.75 -1.43
C TYR A 84 -3.19 -6.74 -2.13
N THR A 85 -4.50 -6.51 -2.11
CA THR A 85 -5.47 -7.51 -2.60
C THR A 85 -6.41 -6.96 -3.67
N GLY A 86 -6.47 -5.64 -3.84
CA GLY A 86 -7.48 -5.00 -4.67
C GLY A 86 -8.88 -4.99 -4.05
N ALA A 87 -9.07 -5.50 -2.83
CA ALA A 87 -10.37 -5.58 -2.17
C ALA A 87 -10.35 -5.00 -0.75
N ILE A 88 -11.55 -4.69 -0.23
CA ILE A 88 -11.81 -4.41 1.18
C ILE A 88 -12.87 -5.40 1.64
N SER A 89 -12.45 -6.45 2.36
CA SER A 89 -13.31 -7.59 2.62
C SER A 89 -14.32 -7.35 3.74
N ASN A 90 -14.01 -6.44 4.66
CA ASN A 90 -14.80 -6.18 5.88
C ASN A 90 -15.61 -4.88 5.79
N LEU A 91 -15.85 -4.32 4.61
CA LEU A 91 -16.60 -3.07 4.45
C LEU A 91 -18.05 -3.24 4.92
N ASN A 92 -18.47 -2.43 5.90
CA ASN A 92 -19.85 -2.43 6.41
C ASN A 92 -20.21 -1.04 6.97
N LYS A 93 -21.50 -0.78 7.20
CA LYS A 93 -22.00 0.53 7.65
C LYS A 93 -21.37 1.05 8.95
N GLU A 94 -20.90 0.17 9.83
CA GLU A 94 -20.32 0.54 11.12
C GLU A 94 -18.88 1.06 10.97
N ASN A 95 -18.18 0.66 9.91
CA ASN A 95 -16.79 1.05 9.66
C ASN A 95 -16.57 1.95 8.44
N MET A 96 -17.61 2.31 7.68
CA MET A 96 -17.47 3.19 6.50
C MET A 96 -16.83 4.53 6.84
N THR A 97 -17.28 5.18 7.92
CA THR A 97 -16.76 6.48 8.34
C THR A 97 -15.27 6.41 8.67
N GLN A 98 -14.86 5.33 9.31
CA GLN A 98 -13.48 5.09 9.73
C GLN A 98 -12.56 4.82 8.53
N ILE A 99 -13.05 4.04 7.55
CA ILE A 99 -12.36 3.78 6.29
C ILE A 99 -12.25 5.07 5.47
N GLN A 100 -13.31 5.89 5.42
CA GLN A 100 -13.28 7.20 4.75
C GLN A 100 -12.26 8.14 5.39
N THR A 101 -12.23 8.23 6.72
CA THR A 101 -11.24 9.06 7.42
C THR A 101 -9.81 8.62 7.10
N ALA A 102 -9.52 7.32 7.18
CA ALA A 102 -8.21 6.80 6.80
C ALA A 102 -7.86 7.08 5.34
N ALA A 103 -8.83 6.95 4.43
CA ALA A 103 -8.65 7.23 3.01
C ALA A 103 -8.32 8.70 2.76
N VAL A 104 -8.98 9.64 3.45
CA VAL A 104 -8.67 11.07 3.36
C VAL A 104 -7.27 11.35 3.89
N SER A 105 -6.93 10.87 5.09
CA SER A 105 -5.61 11.10 5.70
C SER A 105 -4.45 10.49 4.90
N LEU A 106 -4.71 9.40 4.17
CA LEU A 106 -3.73 8.77 3.26
C LEU A 106 -3.78 9.33 1.83
N GLY A 107 -4.75 10.18 1.47
CA GLY A 107 -4.98 10.58 0.09
C GLY A 107 -5.33 9.39 -0.83
N ALA A 108 -5.98 8.37 -0.29
CA ALA A 108 -6.32 7.12 -0.98
C ALA A 108 -7.69 7.19 -1.65
N GLN A 109 -7.79 7.96 -2.73
CA GLN A 109 -9.06 8.22 -3.42
C GLN A 109 -9.81 6.94 -3.85
N ARG A 110 -9.09 5.90 -4.28
CA ARG A 110 -9.70 4.63 -4.71
C ARG A 110 -10.37 3.87 -3.56
N VAL A 111 -9.88 4.03 -2.32
CA VAL A 111 -10.56 3.53 -1.12
C VAL A 111 -11.90 4.25 -0.95
N MET A 112 -11.94 5.58 -1.11
CA MET A 112 -13.19 6.35 -1.01
C MET A 112 -14.23 5.95 -2.05
N GLU A 113 -13.81 5.70 -3.29
CA GLU A 113 -14.71 5.27 -4.37
C GLU A 113 -15.37 3.93 -4.05
N LEU A 114 -14.62 2.97 -3.50
CA LEU A 114 -15.16 1.67 -3.09
C LEU A 114 -16.15 1.79 -1.93
N VAL A 115 -15.92 2.70 -0.98
CA VAL A 115 -16.86 2.93 0.11
C VAL A 115 -18.19 3.49 -0.40
N LYS A 116 -18.17 4.43 -1.36
CA LYS A 116 -19.40 5.03 -1.93
C LYS A 116 -20.28 4.00 -2.67
N VAL A 117 -19.67 3.07 -3.40
CA VAL A 117 -20.41 2.03 -4.14
C VAL A 117 -21.21 1.11 -3.22
N GLU A 118 -20.71 0.85 -2.01
CA GLU A 118 -21.41 0.03 -1.01
C GLU A 118 -22.58 0.79 -0.35
N GLU A 119 -22.45 2.11 -0.22
CA GLU A 119 -23.48 3.02 0.31
C GLU A 119 -24.74 2.99 -0.57
N ASP A 120 -24.57 2.88 -1.90
CA ASP A 120 -25.64 2.86 -2.90
C ASP A 120 -26.36 1.49 -3.05
N GLY A 121 -26.02 0.47 -2.24
CA GLY A 121 -26.80 -0.77 -2.13
C GLY A 121 -26.70 -1.74 -3.32
N GLY A 122 -25.52 -1.84 -3.95
CA GLY A 122 -25.27 -2.68 -5.13
C GLY A 122 -25.49 -4.20 -4.92
N ASN A 123 -26.73 -4.66 -5.12
CA ASN A 123 -27.23 -6.03 -4.86
C ASN A 123 -26.72 -7.16 -5.79
N LYS A 124 -25.43 -7.17 -6.17
CA LYS A 124 -24.80 -8.25 -6.99
C LYS A 124 -23.38 -8.55 -6.48
N GLN A 125 -23.31 -9.06 -5.26
CA GLN A 125 -22.22 -8.73 -4.33
C GLN A 125 -21.00 -9.66 -4.31
N GLU A 126 -21.00 -10.83 -4.97
CA GLU A 126 -19.83 -11.75 -4.94
C GLU A 126 -19.06 -11.88 -6.26
N LYS A 127 -19.76 -11.89 -7.39
CA LYS A 127 -19.10 -11.95 -8.72
C LYS A 127 -18.60 -10.58 -9.19
N ARG A 128 -19.31 -9.49 -8.86
CA ARG A 128 -18.85 -8.12 -9.18
C ARG A 128 -17.70 -7.66 -8.29
N THR A 129 -17.69 -8.03 -7.01
CA THR A 129 -16.58 -7.73 -6.09
C THR A 129 -15.30 -8.45 -6.45
N LYS A 130 -15.36 -9.72 -6.90
CA LYS A 130 -14.17 -10.42 -7.41
C LYS A 130 -13.60 -9.78 -8.69
N ILE A 131 -14.47 -9.43 -9.64
CA ILE A 131 -14.06 -8.72 -10.87
C ILE A 131 -13.50 -7.33 -10.51
N SER A 132 -14.15 -6.61 -9.59
CA SER A 132 -13.67 -5.33 -9.07
C SER A 132 -12.32 -5.45 -8.37
N ALA A 133 -12.07 -6.54 -7.62
CA ALA A 133 -10.81 -6.75 -6.93
C ALA A 133 -9.67 -7.04 -7.90
N GLU A 134 -9.91 -7.89 -8.91
CA GLU A 134 -8.94 -8.15 -9.98
C GLU A 134 -8.63 -6.88 -10.79
N GLU A 135 -9.64 -6.05 -11.07
CA GLU A 135 -9.47 -4.75 -11.73
C GLU A 135 -8.65 -3.78 -10.88
N GLN A 136 -8.98 -3.63 -9.59
CA GLN A 136 -8.22 -2.78 -8.67
C GLN A 136 -6.79 -3.29 -8.49
N MET A 137 -6.58 -4.60 -8.47
CA MET A 137 -5.24 -5.19 -8.43
C MET A 137 -4.45 -4.87 -9.70
N LYS A 138 -5.06 -4.93 -10.89
CA LYS A 138 -4.41 -4.49 -12.14
C LYS A 138 -4.02 -3.02 -12.08
N VAL A 139 -4.91 -2.17 -11.56
CA VAL A 139 -4.61 -0.74 -11.36
C VAL A 139 -3.45 -0.56 -10.36
N ASN A 140 -3.43 -1.30 -9.24
CA ASN A 140 -2.31 -1.25 -8.29
C ASN A 140 -0.99 -1.63 -8.95
N LEU A 141 -0.98 -2.73 -9.72
CA LEU A 141 0.20 -3.20 -10.44
C LEU A 141 0.68 -2.16 -11.46
N GLN A 142 -0.23 -1.57 -12.23
CA GLN A 142 0.12 -0.53 -13.20
C GLN A 142 0.68 0.71 -12.50
N SER A 143 0.04 1.16 -11.41
CA SER A 143 0.56 2.28 -10.61
C SER A 143 1.96 2.00 -10.05
N MET A 144 2.23 0.78 -9.57
CA MET A 144 3.57 0.40 -9.11
C MET A 144 4.60 0.42 -10.24
N GLN A 145 4.23 -0.05 -11.43
CA GLN A 145 5.10 0.02 -12.63
C GLN A 145 5.38 1.47 -13.02
N ASP A 146 4.37 2.34 -13.00
CA ASP A 146 4.52 3.76 -13.32
C ASP A 146 5.40 4.48 -12.30
N LEU A 147 5.25 4.16 -11.01
CA LEU A 147 6.09 4.69 -9.93
C LEU A 147 7.55 4.23 -10.09
N TRP A 148 7.77 2.96 -10.44
CA TRP A 148 9.11 2.47 -10.76
C TRP A 148 9.67 3.20 -11.99
N ALA A 149 8.92 3.33 -13.07
CA ALA A 149 9.38 4.03 -14.29
C ALA A 149 9.79 5.48 -14.00
N LYS A 150 9.12 6.13 -13.04
CA LYS A 150 9.45 7.47 -12.52
C LYS A 150 10.59 7.47 -11.49
N ARG A 151 11.22 6.32 -11.24
CA ARG A 151 12.29 6.07 -10.25
C ARG A 151 11.90 6.44 -8.82
N VAL A 152 10.60 6.42 -8.50
CA VAL A 152 10.12 6.74 -7.15
C VAL A 152 10.57 5.64 -6.17
N GLY A 153 11.38 6.02 -5.18
CA GLY A 153 11.91 5.08 -4.19
C GLY A 153 13.11 4.22 -4.64
N CYS A 154 13.66 4.46 -5.83
CA CYS A 154 14.91 3.85 -6.29
C CYS A 154 16.12 4.70 -5.85
N ASP A 155 17.13 4.07 -5.26
CA ASP A 155 18.38 4.75 -4.85
C ASP A 155 19.64 4.25 -5.58
N VAL A 156 19.50 3.23 -6.44
CA VAL A 156 20.60 2.67 -7.22
C VAL A 156 20.22 2.44 -8.68
N GLU A 157 21.22 2.68 -9.53
CA GLU A 157 21.25 2.35 -10.95
C GLU A 157 22.25 1.20 -11.17
N LEU A 158 21.79 0.08 -11.72
CA LEU A 158 22.59 -1.07 -12.09
C LEU A 158 22.72 -1.12 -13.61
N VAL A 159 23.95 -1.11 -14.11
CA VAL A 159 24.24 -1.26 -15.53
C VAL A 159 24.81 -2.64 -15.79
N ALA A 160 24.16 -3.43 -16.64
CA ALA A 160 24.62 -4.76 -17.04
C ALA A 160 24.38 -4.95 -18.55
N GLU A 161 25.44 -5.34 -19.27
CA GLU A 161 25.38 -5.62 -20.72
C GLU A 161 24.78 -4.47 -21.56
N GLY A 162 24.97 -3.23 -21.14
CA GLY A 162 24.41 -2.04 -21.81
C GLY A 162 22.94 -1.75 -21.48
N ALA A 163 22.28 -2.60 -20.69
CA ALA A 163 20.97 -2.32 -20.10
C ALA A 163 21.11 -1.65 -18.73
N VAL A 164 20.15 -0.77 -18.42
CA VAL A 164 20.10 -0.02 -17.16
C VAL A 164 18.87 -0.46 -16.36
N PHE A 165 19.09 -0.83 -15.10
CA PHE A 165 18.06 -1.25 -14.16
C PHE A 165 18.06 -0.34 -12.93
N PHE A 166 16.89 0.02 -12.44
CA PHE A 166 16.76 0.82 -11.21
C PHE A 166 16.32 -0.07 -10.07
N GLY A 167 16.91 0.14 -8.90
CA GLY A 167 16.63 -0.67 -7.72
C GLY A 167 17.05 0.04 -6.45
N LYS A 168 17.10 -0.73 -5.36
CA LYS A 168 17.56 -0.27 -4.06
C LYS A 168 18.82 -1.01 -3.60
N ALA A 169 19.88 -0.31 -3.22
CA ALA A 169 21.08 -0.95 -2.66
C ALA A 169 20.81 -1.52 -1.26
N PRO A 170 21.29 -2.73 -0.93
CA PRO A 170 21.49 -3.11 0.45
C PRO A 170 22.61 -2.25 1.02
N ASN A 171 22.29 -1.40 1.99
CA ASN A 171 23.29 -0.55 2.63
C ASN A 171 24.18 -1.42 3.53
N THR A 172 25.41 -1.69 3.11
CA THR A 172 26.41 -2.37 3.94
C THR A 172 26.76 -1.45 5.10
N ALA A 173 26.29 -1.80 6.30
CA ALA A 173 26.79 -1.17 7.51
C ALA A 173 28.31 -1.32 7.51
N LYS A 174 29.03 -0.19 7.43
CA LYS A 174 30.44 -0.17 7.81
C LYS A 174 30.45 -0.53 9.29
N HIS A 175 30.89 -1.74 9.60
CA HIS A 175 31.36 -2.06 10.93
C HIS A 175 32.66 -1.28 11.12
N ASP A 176 32.60 -0.25 11.96
CA ASP A 176 33.78 0.35 12.56
C ASP A 176 34.40 -0.61 13.58
#